data_AF-A0A1E7MYG9-F1
#
_entry.id   AF-A0A1E7MYG9-F1
#
_cell.length_a   1.000
_cell.length_b   1.000
_cell.length_c   1.000
_cell.angle_alpha   90.00
_cell.angle_beta   90.00
_cell.angle_gamma   90.00
#
_symmetry.space_group_name_H-M   'P 1'
#
loop_
_entity.id
_entity.type
_entity.pdbx_description
1 polymer ?
#
loop_
_entity_poly.entity_id
_entity_poly.type
_entity_poly.pdbx_seq_one_letter_code
_entity_poly.pdbx_strand_id
1 'polypeptide(L)'
;MFVFNLSSAFITFFAVVGPPKTLLAFARLSRTRSDRELRRLAAWTTVISALIGLVLGFGADEVTTLFHISDQSLRLAGGTIFFFYAVALVFGIHLGADGDDAEHLTNPLADGIRELLLPYIASPLAISAVMVVSLNRDDWAWKAAVSGAYVGVVVLNYLCVAVLAPLMRRTHRTSLEVLSRLLGLLLAAVGVELFLEGLAGLGAHLPVAH
;
A
#
# COMPACT_ATOMS: atom_id res chain seq x y z
N MET A 1 5.26 12.69 21.07
CA MET A 1 6.36 11.71 20.91
C MET A 1 5.72 10.35 20.74
N PHE A 2 5.38 9.94 19.51
CA PHE A 2 4.81 8.61 19.28
C PHE A 2 5.90 7.59 19.59
N VAL A 3 5.77 6.89 20.71
CA VAL A 3 6.56 5.68 20.96
C VAL A 3 6.10 4.68 19.90
N PHE A 4 6.92 4.49 18.86
CA PHE A 4 6.68 3.51 17.81
C PHE A 4 6.68 2.11 18.43
N ASN A 5 5.51 1.70 18.91
CA ASN A 5 5.20 0.36 19.34
C ASN A 5 4.73 -0.46 18.12
N LEU A 6 4.80 -1.79 18.21
CA LEU A 6 4.30 -2.71 17.19
C LEU A 6 2.87 -2.36 16.72
N SER A 7 2.03 -1.90 17.67
CA SER A 7 0.67 -1.43 17.42
C SER A 7 0.63 -0.23 16.45
N SER A 8 1.57 0.71 16.58
CA SER A 8 1.63 1.89 15.71
C SER A 8 2.06 1.49 14.29
N ALA A 9 3.07 0.62 14.17
CA ALA A 9 3.48 0.07 12.88
C ALA A 9 2.34 -0.69 12.19
N PHE A 10 1.61 -1.52 12.94
CA PHE A 10 0.44 -2.22 12.42
C PHE A 10 -0.66 -1.26 11.96
N ILE A 11 -0.98 -0.23 12.75
CA ILE A 11 -1.97 0.79 12.37
C ILE A 11 -1.53 1.53 11.11
N THR A 12 -0.24 1.91 11.00
CA THR A 12 0.32 2.54 9.80
C THR A 12 0.16 1.62 8.58
N PHE A 13 0.55 0.36 8.68
CA PHE A 13 0.39 -0.60 7.59
C PHE A 13 -1.08 -0.86 7.25
N PHE A 14 -1.96 -0.92 8.24
CA PHE A 14 -3.39 -1.08 8.03
C PHE A 14 -4.01 0.14 7.33
N ALA A 15 -3.57 1.36 7.66
CA ALA A 15 -4.05 2.57 6.99
C ALA A 15 -3.53 2.67 5.55
N VAL A 16 -2.25 2.36 5.34
CA VAL A 16 -1.56 2.53 4.05
C VAL A 16 -1.85 1.39 3.07
N VAL A 17 -1.79 0.14 3.55
CA VAL A 17 -1.85 -1.09 2.75
C VAL A 17 -3.14 -1.88 3.01
N GLY A 18 -3.89 -1.56 4.06
CA GLY A 18 -4.90 -2.45 4.61
C GLY A 18 -6.18 -2.68 3.78
N PRO A 19 -7.20 -3.27 4.41
CA PRO A 19 -8.34 -3.84 3.71
C PRO A 19 -9.12 -2.86 2.85
N PRO A 20 -9.39 -1.60 3.27
CA PRO A 20 -10.21 -0.68 2.47
C PRO A 20 -9.65 -0.44 1.06
N LYS A 21 -8.33 -0.19 0.96
CA LYS A 21 -7.62 -0.01 -0.31
C LYS A 21 -7.67 -1.28 -1.16
N THR A 22 -7.40 -2.42 -0.53
CA THR A 22 -7.39 -3.73 -1.18
C THR A 22 -8.76 -4.08 -1.75
N LEU A 23 -9.79 -3.94 -0.93
CA LEU A 23 -11.18 -4.23 -1.29
C LEU A 23 -11.63 -3.33 -2.42
N LEU A 24 -11.27 -2.04 -2.43
CA LEU A 24 -11.60 -1.14 -3.53
C LEU A 24 -10.95 -1.59 -4.85
N ALA A 25 -9.69 -2.01 -4.83
CA ALA A 25 -8.99 -2.52 -6.00
C ALA A 25 -9.65 -3.82 -6.52
N PHE A 26 -9.87 -4.80 -5.65
CA PHE A 26 -10.49 -6.07 -6.01
C PHE A 26 -11.98 -5.93 -6.38
N ALA A 27 -12.70 -4.94 -5.84
CA ALA A 27 -14.12 -4.74 -6.15
C ALA A 27 -14.34 -4.38 -7.61
N ARG A 28 -13.40 -3.64 -8.20
CA ARG A 28 -13.39 -3.34 -9.64
C ARG A 28 -13.17 -4.60 -10.48
N LEU A 29 -12.15 -5.40 -10.16
CA LEU A 29 -11.85 -6.69 -10.81
C LEU A 29 -12.99 -7.71 -10.66
N SER A 30 -13.75 -7.65 -9.56
CA SER A 30 -14.91 -8.53 -9.30
C SER A 30 -16.03 -8.40 -10.34
N ARG A 31 -16.01 -7.33 -11.15
CA ARG A 31 -17.01 -7.08 -12.18
C ARG A 31 -16.75 -7.86 -13.47
N THR A 32 -15.49 -8.15 -13.77
CA THR A 32 -15.06 -8.80 -15.02
C THR A 32 -14.56 -10.23 -14.80
N ARG A 33 -14.37 -10.67 -13.54
CA ARG A 33 -13.77 -11.97 -13.21
C ARG A 33 -14.62 -12.78 -12.22
N SER A 34 -14.43 -14.10 -12.23
CA SER A 34 -15.14 -15.02 -11.34
C SER A 34 -14.60 -15.01 -9.90
N ASP A 35 -15.43 -15.42 -8.92
CA ASP A 35 -15.04 -15.49 -7.50
C ASP A 35 -13.84 -16.43 -7.26
N ARG A 36 -13.66 -17.43 -8.13
CA ARG A 36 -12.52 -18.37 -8.06
C ARG A 36 -11.24 -17.71 -8.54
N GLU A 37 -11.32 -16.91 -9.60
CA GLU A 37 -10.18 -16.14 -10.11
C GLU A 37 -9.79 -15.02 -9.14
N LEU A 38 -10.75 -14.32 -8.55
CA LEU A 38 -10.45 -13.29 -7.54
C LEU A 38 -9.70 -13.86 -6.34
N ARG A 39 -10.16 -14.99 -5.79
CA ARG A 39 -9.48 -15.63 -4.66
C ARG A 39 -8.08 -16.12 -5.02
N ARG A 40 -7.90 -16.68 -6.23
CA ARG A 40 -6.59 -17.10 -6.72
C ARG A 40 -5.66 -15.92 -6.91
N LEU A 41 -6.16 -14.83 -7.49
CA LEU A 41 -5.42 -13.59 -7.68
C LEU A 41 -5.03 -12.98 -6.33
N ALA A 42 -5.96 -12.90 -5.37
CA ALA A 42 -5.70 -12.44 -4.01
C ALA A 42 -4.64 -13.28 -3.30
N ALA A 43 -4.66 -14.61 -3.47
CA ALA A 43 -3.63 -15.48 -2.88
C ALA A 43 -2.24 -15.19 -3.47
N TRP A 44 -2.13 -15.12 -4.80
CA TRP A 44 -0.86 -14.82 -5.47
C TRP A 44 -0.33 -13.44 -5.10
N THR A 45 -1.19 -12.42 -5.14
CA THR A 45 -0.77 -11.06 -4.81
C THR A 45 -0.32 -10.95 -3.37
N THR A 46 -0.99 -11.63 -2.44
CA THR A 46 -0.63 -11.71 -1.02
C THR A 46 0.73 -12.36 -0.83
N VAL A 47 1.00 -13.49 -1.49
CA VAL A 47 2.29 -14.18 -1.42
C VAL A 47 3.43 -13.30 -1.95
N ILE A 48 3.22 -12.65 -3.11
CA ILE A 48 4.25 -11.79 -3.70
C ILE A 48 4.49 -10.55 -2.83
N SER A 49 3.43 -9.90 -2.35
CA SER A 49 3.55 -8.76 -1.41
C SER A 49 4.28 -9.16 -0.13
N ALA A 50 3.93 -10.31 0.47
CA ALA A 50 4.61 -10.81 1.66
C ALA A 50 6.10 -11.06 1.41
N LEU A 51 6.46 -11.63 0.27
CA LEU A 51 7.85 -11.85 -0.11
C LEU A 51 8.60 -10.52 -0.28
N ILE A 52 8.03 -9.56 -1.00
CA ILE A 52 8.61 -8.22 -1.19
C ILE A 52 8.79 -7.52 0.16
N GLY A 53 7.77 -7.55 1.01
CA GLY A 53 7.81 -6.93 2.34
C GLY A 53 8.83 -7.59 3.28
N LEU A 54 9.05 -8.90 3.16
CA LEU A 54 10.12 -9.59 3.89
C LEU A 54 11.50 -9.14 3.38
N VAL A 55 11.72 -9.20 2.07
CA VAL A 55 13.00 -8.82 1.46
C VAL A 55 13.36 -7.37 1.79
N LEU A 56 12.41 -6.43 1.61
CA LEU A 56 12.64 -5.01 1.89
C LEU A 56 12.66 -4.70 3.38
N GLY A 57 11.91 -5.44 4.21
CA GLY A 57 11.93 -5.25 5.66
C GLY A 57 13.31 -5.57 6.25
N PHE A 58 13.91 -6.68 5.85
CA PHE A 58 15.28 -7.05 6.29
C PHE A 58 16.38 -6.30 5.53
N GLY A 59 16.15 -5.98 4.25
CA GLY A 59 17.12 -5.30 3.39
C GLY A 59 17.02 -3.78 3.38
N ALA A 60 16.22 -3.17 4.26
CA ALA A 60 15.98 -1.72 4.23
C ALA A 60 17.28 -0.91 4.33
N ASP A 61 18.13 -1.25 5.29
CA ASP A 61 19.43 -0.59 5.53
C ASP A 61 20.41 -0.81 4.38
N GLU A 62 20.44 -2.01 3.81
CA GLU A 62 21.30 -2.34 2.66
C GLU A 62 20.90 -1.50 1.44
N VAL A 63 19.59 -1.35 1.20
CA VAL A 63 19.07 -0.55 0.09
C VAL A 63 19.38 0.94 0.31
N THR A 64 19.13 1.50 1.49
CA THR A 64 19.43 2.92 1.75
C THR A 64 20.91 3.22 1.68
N THR A 65 21.76 2.32 2.19
CA THR A 65 23.22 2.46 2.14
C THR A 65 23.74 2.38 0.70
N LEU A 66 23.25 1.42 -0.10
CA LEU A 66 23.66 1.27 -1.50
C LEU A 66 23.34 2.51 -2.34
N PHE A 67 22.13 3.06 -2.19
CA PHE A 67 21.69 4.22 -2.95
C PHE A 67 22.06 5.57 -2.30
N HIS A 68 22.70 5.56 -1.13
CA HIS A 68 23.04 6.77 -0.36
C HIS A 68 21.81 7.66 -0.09
N ILE A 69 20.67 7.04 0.22
CA ILE A 69 19.40 7.71 0.49
C ILE A 69 19.20 7.80 2.00
N SER A 70 18.87 8.98 2.51
CA SER A 70 18.50 9.14 3.92
C SER A 70 17.07 8.67 4.20
N ASP A 71 16.82 8.20 5.43
CA ASP A 71 15.48 7.80 5.88
C ASP A 71 14.45 8.91 5.69
N GLN A 72 14.88 10.16 5.88
CA GLN A 72 14.04 11.35 5.72
C GLN A 72 13.70 11.62 4.26
N SER A 73 14.67 11.48 3.36
CA SER A 73 14.44 11.55 1.91
C SER A 73 13.44 10.47 1.45
N LEU A 74 13.54 9.26 2.02
CA LEU A 74 12.62 8.17 1.73
C LEU A 74 11.20 8.47 2.23
N ARG A 75 11.05 9.06 3.43
CA ARG A 75 9.76 9.54 3.95
C ARG A 75 9.14 10.60 3.05
N LEU A 76 9.95 11.56 2.59
CA LEU A 76 9.51 12.66 1.73
C LEU A 76 9.05 12.14 0.36
N ALA A 77 9.83 11.25 -0.25
CA ALA A 77 9.46 10.59 -1.50
C ALA A 77 8.22 9.70 -1.33
N GLY A 78 8.18 8.89 -0.27
CA GLY A 78 7.06 8.01 0.06
C GLY A 78 5.77 8.78 0.28
N GLY A 79 5.80 9.86 1.06
CA GLY A 79 4.68 10.77 1.31
C GLY A 79 4.20 11.47 0.04
N THR A 80 5.13 11.92 -0.81
CA THR A 80 4.82 12.53 -2.12
C THR A 80 4.06 11.56 -3.03
N ILE A 81 4.57 10.33 -3.20
CA ILE A 81 3.91 9.31 -4.03
C ILE A 81 2.55 8.93 -3.42
N PHE A 82 2.45 8.86 -2.08
CA PHE A 82 1.21 8.58 -1.37
C PHE A 82 0.15 9.67 -1.61
N PHE A 83 0.56 10.93 -1.57
CA PHE A 83 -0.29 12.06 -1.87
C PHE A 83 -0.79 12.04 -3.32
N PHE A 84 0.09 11.80 -4.30
CA PHE A 84 -0.33 11.71 -5.71
C PHE A 84 -1.29 10.53 -5.96
N TYR A 85 -1.05 9.39 -5.32
CA TYR A 85 -1.96 8.25 -5.39
C TYR A 85 -3.33 8.58 -4.78
N ALA A 86 -3.35 9.25 -3.64
CA ALA A 86 -4.55 9.69 -2.98
C ALA A 86 -5.35 10.68 -3.84
N VAL A 87 -4.67 11.66 -4.44
CA VAL A 87 -5.25 12.62 -5.39
C VAL A 87 -5.88 11.90 -6.58
N ALA A 88 -5.21 10.90 -7.15
CA ALA A 88 -5.78 10.10 -8.23
C ALA A 88 -7.07 9.39 -7.78
N LEU A 89 -7.13 8.83 -6.57
CA LEU A 89 -8.35 8.21 -6.03
C LEU A 89 -9.51 9.21 -5.83
N VAL A 90 -9.21 10.45 -5.44
CA VAL A 90 -10.21 11.53 -5.29
C VAL A 90 -10.77 11.94 -6.64
N PHE A 91 -9.92 12.04 -7.66
CA PHE A 91 -10.36 12.37 -9.02
C PHE A 91 -10.90 11.18 -9.81
N GLY A 92 -10.90 9.97 -9.22
CA GLY A 92 -11.32 8.74 -9.90
C GLY A 92 -10.37 8.35 -11.05
N ILE A 93 -9.14 8.84 -11.04
CA ILE A 93 -8.07 8.49 -11.98
C ILE A 93 -7.56 7.10 -11.62
N HIS A 94 -7.50 6.23 -12.62
CA HIS A 94 -7.06 4.86 -12.45
C HIS A 94 -5.54 4.77 -12.63
N LEU A 95 -4.82 4.63 -11.51
CA LEU A 95 -3.40 4.31 -11.52
C LEU A 95 -3.24 2.78 -11.70
N GLY A 96 -3.19 2.37 -12.96
CA GLY A 96 -3.14 0.98 -13.43
C GLY A 96 -3.59 0.95 -14.88
N ALA A 97 -3.07 0.00 -15.69
CA ALA A 97 -3.36 -0.05 -17.11
C ALA A 97 -4.87 -0.04 -17.37
N ASP A 98 -5.40 1.09 -17.82
CA ASP A 98 -6.70 1.15 -18.46
C ASP A 98 -6.64 0.19 -19.65
N GLY A 99 -7.59 -0.74 -19.68
CA GLY A 99 -7.63 -1.85 -20.61
C GLY A 99 -7.96 -1.47 -22.06
N ASP A 100 -7.61 -0.27 -22.53
CA ASP A 100 -7.83 0.14 -23.92
C ASP A 100 -6.55 0.07 -24.79
N ASP A 101 -5.35 0.17 -24.22
CA ASP A 101 -4.08 0.11 -24.98
C ASP A 101 -3.10 -0.99 -24.51
N ALA A 102 -3.44 -1.75 -23.47
CA ALA A 102 -2.57 -2.78 -22.92
C ALA A 102 -2.86 -4.13 -23.58
N GLU A 103 -1.95 -4.57 -24.46
CA GLU A 103 -1.87 -5.92 -25.02
C GLU A 103 -2.19 -6.94 -23.92
N HIS A 104 -3.37 -7.58 -24.03
CA HIS A 104 -3.85 -8.53 -23.03
C HIS A 104 -2.92 -9.74 -23.03
N LEU A 105 -2.36 -10.07 -21.87
CA LEU A 105 -1.52 -11.26 -21.77
C LEU A 105 -2.39 -12.50 -21.99
N THR A 106 -1.86 -13.49 -22.71
CA THR A 106 -2.58 -14.75 -23.01
C THR A 106 -2.95 -15.54 -21.74
N ASN A 107 -2.34 -15.22 -20.60
CA ASN A 107 -2.62 -15.83 -19.30
C ASN A 107 -3.44 -14.86 -18.41
N PRO A 108 -4.72 -15.17 -18.11
CA PRO A 108 -5.58 -14.33 -17.28
C PRO A 108 -5.03 -14.03 -15.89
N LEU A 109 -4.23 -14.95 -15.32
CA LEU A 109 -3.59 -14.72 -14.02
C LEU A 109 -2.46 -13.72 -14.14
N ALA A 110 -1.64 -13.83 -15.19
CA ALA A 110 -0.54 -12.91 -15.42
C ALA A 110 -1.08 -11.49 -15.67
N ASP A 111 -2.17 -11.35 -16.42
CA ASP A 111 -2.78 -10.05 -16.69
C ASP A 111 -3.39 -9.43 -15.41
N GLY A 112 -4.09 -10.24 -14.60
CA GLY A 112 -4.61 -9.76 -13.31
C GLY A 112 -3.53 -9.40 -12.30
N ILE A 113 -2.43 -10.16 -12.28
CA ILE A 113 -1.26 -9.83 -11.47
C ILE A 113 -0.62 -8.53 -11.99
N ARG A 114 -0.57 -8.30 -13.30
CA ARG A 114 -0.07 -7.05 -13.91
C ARG A 114 -0.94 -5.84 -13.53
N GLU A 115 -2.26 -5.96 -13.64
CA GLU A 115 -3.22 -4.92 -13.24
C GLU A 115 -3.09 -4.58 -11.75
N LEU A 116 -2.84 -5.57 -10.89
CA LEU A 116 -2.65 -5.39 -9.45
C LEU A 116 -1.19 -5.12 -9.05
N LEU A 117 -0.23 -5.27 -9.97
CA LEU A 117 1.19 -5.16 -9.67
C LEU A 117 1.53 -3.74 -9.24
N LEU A 118 1.09 -2.74 -10.00
CA LEU A 118 1.29 -1.33 -9.66
C LEU A 118 0.49 -0.86 -8.43
N PRO A 119 -0.81 -1.15 -8.29
CA PRO A 119 -1.59 -0.61 -7.18
C PRO A 119 -1.51 -1.42 -5.88
N TYR A 120 -1.19 -2.72 -5.93
CA TYR A 120 -1.29 -3.63 -4.78
C TYR A 120 0.01 -4.38 -4.43
N ILE A 121 0.74 -4.95 -5.41
CA ILE A 121 1.89 -5.84 -5.12
C ILE A 121 3.20 -5.08 -4.95
N ALA A 122 3.57 -4.27 -5.93
CA ALA A 122 4.72 -3.39 -5.95
C ALA A 122 4.25 -1.93 -5.80
N SER A 123 3.19 -1.71 -5.01
CA SER A 123 2.74 -0.35 -4.73
C SER A 123 3.91 0.39 -4.08
N PRO A 124 4.45 1.45 -4.70
CA PRO A 124 5.56 2.21 -4.13
C PRO A 124 5.28 2.66 -2.70
N LEU A 125 4.00 2.75 -2.35
CA LEU A 125 3.45 3.07 -1.04
C LEU A 125 3.68 1.97 0.00
N ALA A 126 3.50 0.71 -0.37
CA ALA A 126 3.75 -0.42 0.52
C ALA A 126 5.26 -0.60 0.73
N ILE A 127 6.05 -0.38 -0.32
CA ILE A 127 7.52 -0.40 -0.30
C ILE A 127 8.05 0.72 0.60
N SER A 128 7.61 1.96 0.40
CA SER A 128 8.05 3.08 1.23
C SER A 128 7.65 2.89 2.69
N ALA A 129 6.44 2.43 2.98
CA ALA A 129 6.00 2.18 4.34
C ALA A 129 6.83 1.11 5.05
N VAL A 130 7.09 -0.04 4.40
CA VAL A 130 7.86 -1.12 5.05
C VAL A 130 9.29 -0.69 5.31
N MET A 131 9.91 0.03 4.37
CA MET A 131 11.28 0.54 4.53
C MET A 131 11.35 1.62 5.62
N VAL A 132 10.48 2.63 5.59
CA VAL A 132 10.46 3.72 6.58
C VAL A 132 10.25 3.20 8.00
N VAL A 133 9.35 2.24 8.18
CA VAL A 133 9.08 1.66 9.51
C VAL A 133 10.25 0.76 9.95
N SER A 134 10.90 0.05 9.02
CA SER A 134 12.07 -0.78 9.33
C SER A 134 13.28 0.07 9.77
N LEU A 135 13.55 1.16 9.06
CA LEU A 135 14.67 2.09 9.30
C LEU A 135 14.55 2.87 10.63
N ASN A 136 13.41 2.84 11.31
CA ASN A 136 13.25 3.53 12.60
C ASN A 136 14.16 3.01 13.70
N ARG A 137 14.54 1.72 13.67
CA ARG A 137 15.39 1.09 14.68
C ARG A 137 16.26 0.03 14.03
N ASP A 138 17.56 0.14 14.26
CA ASP A 138 18.53 -0.87 13.80
C ASP A 138 18.64 -2.02 14.80
N ASP A 139 17.55 -2.79 14.94
CA ASP A 139 17.48 -4.00 15.76
C ASP A 139 16.86 -5.13 14.95
N TRP A 140 17.50 -6.31 14.95
CA TRP A 140 16.99 -7.49 14.26
C TRP A 140 15.62 -7.93 14.79
N ALA A 141 15.37 -7.76 16.09
CA ALA A 141 14.07 -8.04 16.68
C ALA A 141 12.99 -7.06 16.19
N TRP A 142 13.36 -5.80 15.97
CA TRP A 142 12.48 -4.80 15.39
C TRP A 142 12.15 -5.12 13.93
N LYS A 143 13.16 -5.41 13.09
CA LYS A 143 12.96 -5.78 11.68
C LYS A 143 12.05 -7.01 11.55
N ALA A 144 12.28 -8.04 12.37
CA ALA A 144 11.42 -9.22 12.42
C ALA A 144 9.97 -8.89 12.84
N ALA A 145 9.78 -8.00 13.83
CA ALA A 145 8.46 -7.58 14.28
C ALA A 145 7.71 -6.75 13.22
N VAL A 146 8.41 -5.85 12.52
CA VAL A 146 7.87 -5.03 11.42
C VAL A 146 7.47 -5.91 10.24
N SER A 147 8.35 -6.82 9.80
CA SER A 147 8.03 -7.78 8.74
C SER A 147 6.86 -8.68 9.14
N GLY A 148 6.81 -9.16 10.39
CA GLY A 148 5.70 -9.93 10.92
C GLY A 148 4.38 -9.16 10.91
N ALA A 149 4.38 -7.88 11.31
CA ALA A 149 3.22 -7.01 11.26
C ALA A 149 2.74 -6.78 9.82
N TYR A 150 3.67 -6.52 8.89
CA TYR A 150 3.36 -6.34 7.48
C TYR A 150 2.72 -7.60 6.88
N VAL A 151 3.32 -8.78 7.11
CA VAL A 151 2.76 -10.07 6.68
C VAL A 151 1.39 -10.30 7.31
N GLY A 152 1.19 -9.95 8.59
CA GLY A 152 -0.10 -10.02 9.26
C GLY A 152 -1.17 -9.17 8.58
N VAL A 153 -0.86 -7.92 8.20
CA VAL A 153 -1.78 -7.05 7.45
C VAL A 153 -2.09 -7.61 6.07
N VAL A 154 -1.09 -8.12 5.36
CA VAL A 154 -1.26 -8.71 4.02
C VAL A 154 -2.14 -9.97 4.07
N VAL A 155 -1.95 -10.83 5.08
CA VAL A 155 -2.82 -11.99 5.31
C VAL A 155 -4.24 -11.55 5.71
N LEU A 156 -4.38 -10.52 6.53
CA LEU A 156 -5.69 -9.97 6.88
C LEU A 156 -6.42 -9.43 5.64
N ASN A 157 -5.70 -8.73 4.75
CA ASN A 157 -6.23 -8.28 3.47
C ASN A 157 -6.74 -9.44 2.62
N TYR A 158 -5.97 -10.52 2.52
CA TYR A 158 -6.40 -11.74 1.84
C TYR A 158 -7.69 -12.29 2.43
N LEU A 159 -7.78 -12.42 3.75
CA LEU A 159 -8.98 -12.91 4.44
C LEU A 159 -10.19 -12.01 4.16
N CYS A 160 -10.01 -10.68 4.24
CA CYS A 160 -11.05 -9.73 3.90
C CYS A 160 -11.54 -9.91 2.46
N VAL A 161 -10.64 -10.02 1.49
CA VAL A 161 -11.02 -10.25 0.08
C VAL A 161 -11.71 -11.61 -0.09
N ALA A 162 -11.22 -12.66 0.56
CA ALA A 162 -11.79 -14.00 0.45
C ALA A 162 -13.23 -14.07 0.99
N VAL A 163 -13.51 -13.35 2.08
CA VAL A 163 -14.85 -13.28 2.70
C VAL A 163 -15.76 -12.31 1.95
N LEU A 164 -15.24 -11.16 1.51
CA LEU A 164 -16.04 -10.09 0.91
C LEU A 164 -16.18 -10.22 -0.62
N ALA A 165 -15.44 -11.09 -1.30
CA ALA A 165 -15.57 -11.36 -2.73
C ALA A 165 -17.02 -11.46 -3.25
N PRO A 166 -17.93 -12.26 -2.63
CA PRO A 166 -19.32 -12.32 -3.07
C PRO A 166 -20.10 -11.02 -2.82
N LEU A 167 -19.74 -10.26 -1.79
CA LEU A 167 -20.35 -8.97 -1.47
C LEU A 167 -19.91 -7.87 -2.45
N MET A 168 -18.65 -7.93 -2.90
CA MET A 168 -18.04 -6.97 -3.81
C MET A 168 -18.72 -6.96 -5.18
N ARG A 169 -19.24 -8.11 -5.64
CA ARG A 169 -20.06 -8.20 -6.87
C ARG A 169 -21.38 -7.45 -6.78
N ARG A 170 -21.93 -7.30 -5.57
CA ARG A 170 -23.19 -6.57 -5.33
C ARG A 170 -22.98 -5.08 -5.11
N THR A 171 -21.73 -4.62 -4.97
CA THR A 171 -21.45 -3.21 -4.70
C THR A 171 -21.70 -2.37 -5.96
N HIS A 172 -22.61 -1.41 -5.84
CA HIS A 172 -22.92 -0.47 -6.92
C HIS A 172 -21.73 0.46 -7.22
N ARG A 173 -21.60 0.86 -8.49
CA ARG A 173 -20.52 1.75 -8.98
C ARG A 173 -20.43 3.03 -8.15
N THR A 174 -21.58 3.62 -7.82
CA THR A 174 -21.70 4.84 -7.02
C THR A 174 -21.10 4.69 -5.62
N SER A 175 -21.32 3.55 -4.96
CA SER A 175 -20.76 3.29 -3.61
C SER A 175 -19.25 3.15 -3.63
N LEU A 176 -18.69 2.48 -4.66
CA LEU A 176 -17.24 2.39 -4.84
C LEU A 176 -16.61 3.76 -5.09
N GLU A 177 -17.28 4.62 -5.85
CA GLU A 177 -16.77 5.95 -6.18
C GLU A 177 -16.75 6.86 -4.95
N VAL A 178 -17.82 6.88 -4.16
CA VAL A 178 -17.86 7.63 -2.90
C VAL A 178 -16.81 7.11 -1.93
N LEU A 179 -16.70 5.78 -1.77
CA LEU A 179 -15.71 5.18 -0.88
C LEU A 179 -14.26 5.45 -1.34
N SER A 180 -14.01 5.45 -2.65
CA SER A 180 -12.73 5.82 -3.25
C SER A 180 -12.34 7.25 -2.91
N ARG A 181 -13.29 8.19 -3.00
CA ARG A 181 -13.04 9.61 -2.68
C ARG A 181 -12.78 9.83 -1.20
N LEU A 182 -13.54 9.17 -0.33
CA LEU A 182 -13.33 9.22 1.12
C LEU A 182 -11.96 8.64 1.50
N LEU A 183 -11.62 7.46 0.95
CA LEU A 183 -10.31 6.84 1.16
C LEU A 183 -9.20 7.74 0.62
N GLY A 184 -9.37 8.30 -0.59
CA GLY A 184 -8.43 9.23 -1.19
C GLY A 184 -8.19 10.46 -0.30
N LEU A 185 -9.23 11.06 0.28
CA LEU A 185 -9.08 12.19 1.19
C LEU A 185 -8.25 11.82 2.44
N LEU A 186 -8.52 10.67 3.04
CA LEU A 186 -7.78 10.18 4.21
C LEU A 186 -6.32 9.86 3.88
N LEU A 187 -6.08 9.21 2.73
CA LEU A 187 -4.74 8.90 2.26
C LEU A 187 -3.97 10.18 1.93
N ALA A 188 -4.62 11.21 1.38
CA ALA A 188 -3.97 12.49 1.09
C ALA A 188 -3.45 13.13 2.38
N ALA A 189 -4.26 13.11 3.45
CA ALA A 189 -3.86 13.61 4.76
C ALA A 189 -2.64 12.86 5.31
N VAL A 190 -2.64 11.52 5.26
CA VAL A 190 -1.50 10.69 5.69
C VAL A 190 -0.25 10.94 4.84
N GLY A 191 -0.41 11.17 3.53
CA GLY A 191 0.70 11.48 2.62
C GLY A 191 1.35 12.83 2.94
N VAL A 192 0.53 13.83 3.24
CA VAL A 192 0.99 15.14 3.73
C VAL A 192 1.73 14.98 5.06
N GLU A 193 1.19 14.21 6.01
CA GLU A 193 1.85 13.99 7.31
C GLU A 193 3.25 13.38 7.11
N LEU A 194 3.38 12.32 6.30
CA LEU A 194 4.67 11.70 5.98
C LEU A 194 5.64 12.66 5.28
N PHE A 195 5.13 13.52 4.41
CA PHE A 195 5.92 14.55 3.74
C PHE A 195 6.46 15.58 4.74
N LEU A 196 5.60 16.08 5.64
CA LEU A 196 5.98 17.06 6.66
C LEU A 196 6.94 16.44 7.69
N GLU A 197 6.75 15.18 8.09
CA GLU A 197 7.69 14.46 8.95
C GLU A 197 9.08 14.33 8.30
N GLY A 198 9.13 13.98 7.01
CA GLY A 198 10.38 13.93 6.25
C GLY A 198 11.06 15.30 6.16
N LEU A 199 10.27 16.35 5.90
CA LEU A 199 10.76 17.72 5.75
C LEU A 199 11.27 18.28 7.09
N ALA A 200 10.53 18.06 8.18
CA ALA A 200 10.93 18.45 9.53
C ALA A 200 12.22 17.74 9.96
N GLY A 201 12.37 16.46 9.59
CA GLY A 201 13.59 15.71 9.82
C GLY A 201 14.82 16.36 9.18
N LEU A 202 14.69 16.90 7.96
CA LEU A 202 15.78 17.55 7.22
C LEU A 202 16.17 18.93 7.78
N GLY A 203 15.54 19.38 8.87
CA GLY A 203 15.84 20.65 9.53
C GLY A 203 15.04 21.85 9.01
N ALA A 204 14.04 21.62 8.15
CA ALA A 204 13.07 22.66 7.82
C ALA A 204 12.08 22.81 8.98
N HIS A 205 12.36 23.76 9.88
CA HIS A 205 11.45 24.10 10.98
C HIS A 205 10.12 24.61 10.44
N LEU A 206 9.09 23.76 10.47
CA LEU A 206 7.71 24.17 10.29
C LEU A 206 7.18 24.67 11.64
N PRO A 207 6.70 25.93 11.74
CA PRO A 207 6.03 26.37 12.95
C PRO A 207 4.79 25.48 13.16
N VAL A 208 4.76 24.80 14.31
CA VAL A 208 3.66 23.91 14.70
C VAL A 208 2.38 24.75 14.75
N ALA A 209 1.48 24.56 13.78
CA ALA A 209 0.13 25.08 13.88
C ALA A 209 -0.66 24.16 14.81
N HIS A 210 -1.28 24.78 15.82
CA HIS A 210 -2.05 24.18 16.91
C HIS A 210 -3.13 23.19 16.46
#